data_AF-A0A0D8HVJ4-F1
#
_entry.id   AF-A0A0D8HVJ4-F1
#
_cell.length_a   1.000
_cell.length_b   1.000
_cell.length_c   1.000
_cell.angle_alpha   90.00
_cell.angle_beta   90.00
_cell.angle_gamma   90.00
#
_symmetry.space_group_name_H-M   'P 1'
#
loop_
_entity.id
_entity.type
_entity.pdbx_description
1 polymer ?
#
loop_
_entity_poly.entity_id
_entity_poly.type
_entity_poly.pdbx_seq_one_letter_code
_entity_poly.pdbx_strand_id
1 'polypeptide(L)' 'MSAILYDYLLPLMGHDAATYWATLLVIKPI' A
#
# COMPACT_ATOMS: atom_id res chain seq x y z
N MET A 1 0.24 -0.51 7.86
CA MET A 1 0.56 -0.27 6.43
C MET A 1 1.42 -1.42 5.94
N SER A 2 1.06 -2.08 4.83
CA SER A 2 1.84 -3.20 4.30
C SER A 2 2.93 -2.66 3.38
N ALA A 3 4.19 -2.77 3.82
CA ALA A 3 5.34 -2.34 3.03
C ALA A 3 5.44 -3.12 1.70
N ILE A 4 5.12 -4.42 1.71
CA ILE A 4 5.17 -5.26 0.51
C ILE A 4 4.15 -4.80 -0.53
N LEU A 5 2.91 -4.53 -0.09
CA LEU A 5 1.87 -4.00 -0.97
C LEU A 5 2.24 -2.60 -1.48
N TYR A 6 2.78 -1.76 -0.61
CA TYR A 6 3.22 -0.42 -0.98
C TYR A 6 4.31 -0.48 -2.07
N ASP A 7 5.35 -1.29 -1.89
CA ASP A 7 6.46 -1.43 -2.85
C ASP A 7 5.99 -2.00 -4.19
N TYR A 8 5.04 -2.92 -4.18
CA TYR A 8 4.44 -3.46 -5.41
C TYR A 8 3.60 -2.42 -6.16
N LEU A 9 2.82 -1.61 -5.44
CA LEU A 9 1.92 -0.62 -6.02
C LEU A 9 2.65 0.67 -6.44
N LEU A 10 3.77 1.00 -5.79
CA LEU A 10 4.53 2.23 -6.03
C LEU A 10 4.89 2.45 -7.52
N PRO A 11 5.46 1.49 -8.26
CA PRO A 11 5.76 1.69 -9.69
C PRO A 11 4.52 1.69 -10.59
N LEU A 12 3.37 1.20 -10.12
CA LEU A 12 2.17 1.04 -10.94
C LEU A 12 1.26 2.27 -10.89
N MET A 13 1.19 2.95 -9.75
CA MET A 13 0.18 3.99 -9.50
C MET A 13 0.70 5.19 -8.69
N GLY A 14 2.00 5.20 -8.37
CA GLY A 14 2.63 6.30 -7.64
C GLY A 14 2.32 6.30 -6.15
N HIS A 15 2.94 7.24 -5.45
CA HIS A 15 3.00 7.29 -3.99
C HIS A 15 1.61 7.34 -3.32
N ASP A 16 0.73 8.24 -3.77
CA ASP A 16 -0.54 8.50 -3.10
C ASP A 16 -1.49 7.30 -3.17
N ALA A 17 -1.63 6.71 -4.37
CA ALA A 17 -2.49 5.54 -4.58
C ALA A 17 -1.92 4.29 -3.89
N ALA A 18 -0.60 4.08 -3.97
CA ALA A 18 0.06 2.97 -3.29
C ALA A 18 -0.13 3.04 -1.77
N THR A 19 0.01 4.23 -1.17
CA THR A 19 -0.19 4.45 0.27
C THR A 19 -1.63 4.15 0.69
N TYR A 20 -2.61 4.64 -0.07
CA TYR A 20 -4.04 4.40 0.20
C TYR A 20 -4.36 2.90 0.20
N TRP A 21 -4.01 2.19 -0.87
CA TRP A 21 -4.32 0.77 -1.03
C TRP A 21 -3.49 -0.12 -0.09
N ALA A 22 -2.21 0.21 0.15
CA ALA A 22 -1.38 -0.51 1.12
C ALA A 22 -1.80 -0.30 2.58
N THR A 23 -2.61 0.72 2.85
CA THR A 23 -3.24 0.93 4.15
C THR A 23 -4.57 0.19 4.23
N LEU A 24 -5.40 0.30 3.19
CA LEU A 24 -6.73 -0.31 3.14
C LEU A 24 -6.69 -1.85 3.10
N LEU A 25 -5.77 -2.42 2.34
CA LEU A 25 -5.66 -3.88 2.14
C LEU A 25 -4.90 -4.60 3.26
N VAL A 26 -4.48 -3.88 4.30
CA VAL A 26 -3.91 -4.51 5.51
C VAL A 26 -5.04 -5.01 6.37
N ILE A 27 -5.21 -6.32 6.43
CA ILE A 27 -6.12 -6.94 7.40
C ILE A 27 -5.48 -6.82 8.78
N LYS A 28 -6.08 -5.99 9.64
CA LYS A 28 -5.77 -5.83 11.06
C LYS A 28 -4.34 -5.32 11.34
N PRO A 29 -4.04 -4.05 11.02
CA PRO A 29 -2.82 -3.42 11.52
C PRO A 29 -2.98 -3.29 13.04
N ILE A 30 -2.14 -4.00 13.81
CA ILE A 30 -1.92 -3.70 15.23
C ILE A 30 -0.81 -2.66 15.29
#